data_AF-A0A8T5Y4R2-F1
#
_entry.id   AF-A0A8T5Y4R2-F1
#
_cell.length_a   1.000
_cell.length_b   1.000
_cell.length_c   1.000
_cell.angle_alpha   90.00
_cell.angle_beta   90.00
_cell.angle_gamma   90.00
#
_symmetry.space_group_name_H-M   'P 1'
#
loop_
_entity.id
_entity.type
_entity.pdbx_description
1 polymer ?
#
loop_
_entity_poly.entity_id
_entity_poly.type
_entity_poly.pdbx_seq_one_letter_code
_entity_poly.pdbx_strand_id
1 'polypeptide(L)'
;MNEIRLIQKHHYVPCLDMLIRIVELCPDQLWDEKSQGPPPWQIIYHTLAGSWVWFRPMGSPFQEPRLGEAVAELKTIPADCLTKEEVL
;
A
#
# COMPACT_ATOMS: atom_id res chain seq x y z
N MET A 1 -24.79 1.91 7.86
CA MET A 1 -23.77 2.86 8.36
C MET A 1 -23.06 2.38 9.63
N ASN A 2 -23.75 1.79 10.61
CA ASN A 2 -23.10 1.25 11.83
C ASN A 2 -22.18 0.04 11.55
N GLU A 3 -22.57 -0.86 10.64
CA GLU A 3 -21.78 -2.05 10.31
C GLU A 3 -20.44 -1.71 9.63
N ILE A 4 -20.42 -0.72 8.74
CA ILE A 4 -19.18 -0.28 8.07
C ILE A 4 -18.17 0.26 9.09
N ARG A 5 -18.63 1.06 10.07
CA ARG A 5 -17.78 1.57 11.14
C ARG A 5 -17.27 0.45 12.06
N LEU A 6 -18.10 -0.56 12.34
CA LEU A 6 -17.71 -1.75 13.11
C LEU A 6 -16.65 -2.57 12.37
N ILE A 7 -16.86 -2.84 11.07
CA ILE A 7 -15.90 -3.56 10.23
C ILE A 7 -14.55 -2.81 10.19
N GLN A 8 -14.57 -1.50 9.98
CA GLN A 8 -13.34 -0.70 10.03
C GLN A 8 -12.63 -0.80 11.38
N LYS A 9 -13.36 -0.70 12.49
CA LYS A 9 -12.77 -0.77 13.83
C LYS A 9 -12.14 -2.15 14.13
N HIS A 10 -12.73 -3.23 13.62
CA HIS A 10 -12.31 -4.59 13.95
C HIS A 10 -11.34 -5.22 12.94
N HIS A 11 -11.44 -4.86 11.66
CA HIS A 11 -10.70 -5.55 10.60
C HIS A 11 -9.59 -4.71 9.98
N TYR A 12 -9.59 -3.39 10.17
CA TYR A 12 -8.61 -2.55 9.49
C TYR A 12 -7.17 -2.87 9.90
N VAL A 13 -6.88 -2.94 11.21
CA VAL A 13 -5.54 -3.32 11.71
C VAL A 13 -5.14 -4.73 11.24
N PRO A 14 -5.98 -5.78 11.41
CA PRO A 14 -5.67 -7.10 10.85
C PRO A 14 -5.38 -7.12 9.34
N CYS A 15 -6.08 -6.29 8.55
CA CYS A 15 -5.80 -6.17 7.12
C CYS A 15 -4.43 -5.53 6.85
N LEU A 16 -4.01 -4.54 7.64
CA LEU A 16 -2.67 -3.97 7.53
C LEU A 16 -1.59 -4.98 7.94
N ASP A 17 -1.80 -5.73 9.02
CA ASP A 17 -0.88 -6.80 9.46
C ASP A 17 -0.72 -7.87 8.37
N MET A 18 -1.82 -8.23 7.70
CA MET A 18 -1.78 -9.15 6.57
C MET A 18 -0.92 -8.60 5.42
N LEU A 19 -1.02 -7.31 5.09
CA LEU A 19 -0.20 -6.69 4.04
C LEU A 19 1.28 -6.71 4.41
N ILE A 20 1.63 -6.38 5.66
CA ILE A 20 3.01 -6.46 6.15
C ILE A 20 3.52 -7.90 6.01
N ARG A 21 2.71 -8.88 6.39
CA ARG A 21 3.08 -10.30 6.26
C ARG A 21 3.28 -10.73 4.80
N ILE A 22 2.52 -10.18 3.86
CA ILE A 22 2.72 -10.42 2.43
C ILE A 22 4.08 -9.88 1.99
N VAL A 23 4.50 -8.69 2.44
CA VAL A 23 5.84 -8.14 2.13
C VAL A 23 6.94 -9.09 2.60
N GLU A 24 6.84 -9.58 3.83
CA GLU A 24 7.83 -10.50 4.43
C GLU A 24 7.90 -11.83 3.68
N LEU A 25 6.76 -12.38 3.27
CA LEU A 25 6.66 -13.71 2.66
C LEU A 25 6.84 -13.71 1.13
N CYS A 26 6.69 -12.56 0.47
CA CYS A 26 6.79 -12.48 -0.99
C CYS A 26 8.19 -12.91 -1.44
N PRO A 27 8.35 -13.89 -2.34
CA PRO A 27 9.66 -14.23 -2.88
C PRO A 27 10.27 -13.05 -3.64
N ASP A 28 11.58 -12.82 -3.50
CA ASP A 28 12.27 -11.70 -4.16
C ASP A 28 12.11 -11.72 -5.68
N GLN A 29 12.04 -12.93 -6.26
CA GLN A 29 11.85 -13.12 -7.70
C GLN A 29 10.48 -12.66 -8.18
N LEU A 30 9.47 -12.62 -7.29
CA LEU A 30 8.10 -12.19 -7.62
C LEU A 30 7.85 -10.73 -7.25
N TRP A 31 8.74 -10.13 -6.45
CA TRP A 31 8.51 -8.81 -5.86
C TRP A 31 8.29 -7.72 -6.90
N ASP A 32 9.07 -7.72 -7.99
CA ASP A 32 8.96 -6.78 -9.13
C ASP A 32 8.43 -7.44 -10.42
N GLU A 33 7.72 -8.56 -10.30
CA GLU A 33 7.18 -9.27 -11.47
C GLU A 33 6.02 -8.48 -12.12
N LYS A 34 6.21 -8.02 -13.36
CA LYS A 34 5.32 -7.08 -14.08
C LYS A 34 4.42 -7.74 -15.14
N SER A 35 4.33 -9.08 -15.16
CA SER A 35 3.68 -9.81 -16.26
C SER A 35 2.18 -9.57 -16.46
N GLN A 36 1.44 -9.10 -15.46
CA GLN A 36 -0.04 -8.95 -15.52
C GLN A 36 -0.57 -7.63 -14.95
N GLY A 37 0.28 -6.61 -14.76
CA GLY A 37 -0.10 -5.33 -14.18
C GLY A 37 0.91 -4.82 -13.15
N PRO A 38 0.48 -3.95 -12.22
CA PRO A 38 1.32 -3.50 -11.10
C PRO A 38 1.94 -4.67 -10.35
N PRO A 39 3.26 -4.70 -10.12
CA PRO A 39 3.92 -5.73 -9.33
C PRO A 39 3.43 -5.70 -7.86
N PRO A 40 3.65 -6.78 -7.09
CA PRO A 40 3.21 -6.89 -5.71
C PRO A 40 3.58 -5.68 -4.84
N TRP A 41 4.81 -5.18 -4.95
CA TRP A 41 5.28 -4.03 -4.17
C TRP A 41 4.44 -2.78 -4.43
N GLN A 42 4.05 -2.54 -5.68
CA GLN A 42 3.32 -1.34 -6.08
C GLN A 42 1.90 -1.35 -5.48
N ILE A 43 1.25 -2.51 -5.48
CA ILE A 43 -0.10 -2.68 -4.91
C ILE A 43 -0.06 -2.50 -3.38
N ILE A 44 0.94 -3.09 -2.73
CA ILE A 44 1.07 -3.02 -1.27
C ILE A 44 1.40 -1.58 -0.85
N TYR A 45 2.39 -0.95 -1.50
CA TYR A 45 2.73 0.45 -1.23
C TYR A 45 1.54 1.38 -1.47
N HIS A 46 0.80 1.22 -2.57
CA HIS A 46 -0.43 1.98 -2.83
C HIS A 46 -1.40 1.90 -1.64
N THR A 47 -1.62 0.69 -1.13
CA THR A 47 -2.57 0.45 -0.05
C THR A 47 -2.10 1.06 1.27
N LEU A 48 -0.81 0.93 1.60
CA LEU A 48 -0.22 1.49 2.82
C LEU A 48 -0.10 3.02 2.77
N ALA A 49 0.34 3.58 1.63
CA ALA A 49 0.44 5.02 1.43
C ALA A 49 -0.95 5.68 1.44
N GLY A 50 -1.94 5.08 0.76
CA GLY A 50 -3.32 5.53 0.80
C GLY A 50 -3.89 5.49 2.21
N SER A 51 -3.61 4.43 2.96
CA SER A 51 -3.95 4.30 4.38
C SER A 51 -3.36 5.45 5.20
N TRP A 52 -2.06 5.69 5.10
CA TRP A 52 -1.41 6.79 5.81
C TRP A 52 -2.00 8.17 5.47
N VAL A 53 -2.27 8.42 4.18
CA VAL A 53 -2.85 9.67 3.69
C VAL A 53 -4.28 9.89 4.20
N TRP A 54 -5.16 8.89 4.06
CA TRP A 54 -6.59 9.05 4.36
C TRP A 54 -6.90 8.94 5.85
N PHE A 55 -6.08 8.22 6.62
CA PHE A 55 -6.22 8.10 8.07
C PHE A 55 -5.30 9.05 8.85
N ARG A 56 -4.68 10.03 8.17
CA ARG A 56 -3.85 11.05 8.82
C ARG A 56 -4.61 11.79 9.93
N PRO A 57 -3.93 12.25 11.00
CA PRO A 57 -4.56 13.05 12.04
C PRO A 57 -5.25 14.29 11.47
N MET A 58 -6.37 14.68 12.09
CA MET A 58 -7.10 15.87 11.70
C MET A 58 -6.20 17.10 11.86
N GLY A 59 -6.13 17.94 10.83
CA GLY A 59 -5.28 19.13 10.80
C GLY A 59 -3.86 18.89 10.26
N SER A 60 -3.45 17.65 10.05
CA SER A 60 -2.18 17.36 9.36
C SER A 60 -2.27 17.72 7.87
N PRO A 61 -1.25 18.37 7.29
CA PRO A 61 -1.23 18.66 5.86
C PRO A 61 -1.23 17.37 5.06
N PHE A 62 -1.82 17.41 3.87
CA PHE A 62 -1.66 16.33 2.90
C PHE A 62 -0.20 16.26 2.47
N GLN A 63 0.35 15.04 2.43
CA GLN A 63 1.67 14.77 1.89
C GLN A 63 1.53 13.72 0.79
N GLU A 64 2.07 14.04 -0.37
CA GLU A 64 2.03 13.13 -1.51
C GLU A 64 3.00 11.95 -1.28
N PRO A 65 2.61 10.71 -1.60
CA PRO A 65 3.52 9.57 -1.52
C PRO A 65 4.77 9.75 -2.39
N ARG A 66 5.91 9.19 -1.97
CA ARG A 66 7.24 9.37 -2.59
C ARG A 66 7.27 9.10 -4.11
N LEU A 67 6.42 8.21 -4.59
CA LEU A 67 6.39 7.76 -5.98
C LEU A 67 5.20 8.32 -6.80
N GLY A 68 4.52 9.35 -6.28
CA GLY A 68 3.52 10.14 -7.01
C GLY A 68 2.37 9.32 -7.62
N GLU A 69 1.92 9.74 -8.81
CA GLU A 69 0.78 9.14 -9.53
C GLU A 69 0.93 7.64 -9.80
N ALA A 70 2.16 7.17 -10.02
CA ALA A 70 2.41 5.79 -10.36
C ALA A 70 1.92 4.84 -9.26
N VAL A 71 1.93 5.28 -8.01
CA VAL A 71 1.49 4.47 -6.88
C VAL A 71 0.25 5.04 -6.19
N ALA A 72 -0.10 6.31 -6.44
CA ALA A 72 -1.39 6.86 -6.01
C ALA A 72 -2.55 6.29 -6.84
N GLU A 73 -2.39 6.13 -8.15
CA GLU A 73 -3.49 5.78 -9.06
C GLU A 73 -3.29 4.44 -9.78
N LEU A 74 -2.12 3.80 -9.63
CA LEU A 74 -1.75 2.56 -10.31
C LEU A 74 -1.88 2.62 -11.85
N LYS A 75 -1.89 3.83 -12.43
CA LYS A 75 -2.06 4.07 -13.88
C LYS A 75 -0.82 3.71 -14.69
N THR A 76 0.34 3.70 -14.04
CA THR A 76 1.64 3.44 -14.68
C THR A 76 2.41 2.45 -13.85
N ILE A 77 3.14 1.56 -14.51
CA ILE A 77 4.10 0.67 -13.86
C ILE A 77 5.44 1.41 -13.77
N PRO A 78 5.97 1.67 -12.57
CA PRO A 78 7.25 2.33 -12.39
C PRO A 78 8.41 1.53 -13.01
N ALA A 79 9.40 2.26 -13.52
CA ALA A 79 10.66 1.66 -13.97
C ALA A 79 11.44 1.09 -12.78
N ASP A 80 11.50 1.86 -11.69
CA ASP A 80 12.19 1.50 -10.46
C ASP A 80 11.29 0.70 -9.51
N CYS A 81 11.89 -0.20 -8.74
CA CYS A 81 11.23 -1.02 -7.74
C CYS A 81 11.65 -0.56 -6.34
N LEU A 82 10.69 -0.43 -5.42
CA LEU A 82 11.02 -0.25 -4.00
C LEU A 82 11.50 -1.57 -3.40
N THR A 83 12.45 -1.53 -2.49
CA THR A 83 12.77 -2.73 -1.69
C THR A 83 11.63 -3.03 -0.71
N LYS A 84 11.62 -4.24 -0.14
CA LYS A 84 10.66 -4.60 0.92
C LYS A 84 10.77 -3.67 2.12
N GLU A 85 11.99 -3.27 2.48
CA GLU A 85 12.28 -2.33 3.55
C GLU A 85 11.83 -0.91 3.23
N GLU A 86 11.76 -0.52 1.96
CA GLU A 86 11.23 0.80 1.57
C GLU A 86 9.69 0.85 1.54
N VAL A 87 9.03 -0.32 1.49
CA VAL A 87 7.56 -0.42 1.53
C VAL A 87 7.03 -0.41 2.97
N LEU A 88 7.79 -0.90 3.94
CA LEU A 88 7.45 -0.93 5.37
C LEU A 88 7.91 0.36 6.08
#